data_AF-A0A8C9Z9X1-F1
#
_entry.id   AF-A0A8C9Z9X1-F1
#
_cell.length_a   1.000
_cell.length_b   1.000
_cell.length_c   1.000
_cell.angle_alpha   90.00
_cell.angle_beta   90.00
_cell.angle_gamma   90.00
#
_symmetry.space_group_name_H-M   'P 1'
#
loop_
_entity.id
_entity.type
_entity.pdbx_description
1 polymer ?
#
loop_
_entity_poly.entity_id
_entity_poly.type
_entity_poly.pdbx_seq_one_letter_code
_entity_poly.pdbx_strand_id
1 'polypeptide(L)' 'MSGEGLAYGAHFSDECLLKENLEENHYTTYSSLSHPGIYLALSHKGELRKGNSVGRHQSCTHFLPRRTP' A
#
# COMPACT_ATOMS: atom_id res chain seq x y z
N MET A 1 -4.81 -4.50 -6.13
CA MET A 1 -4.60 -5.23 -4.86
C MET A 1 -5.77 -6.17 -4.67
N SER A 2 -5.48 -7.47 -4.66
CA SER A 2 -6.50 -8.50 -4.54
C SER A 2 -7.07 -8.58 -3.13
N GLY A 3 -8.26 -9.18 -3.01
CA GLY A 3 -8.86 -9.49 -1.70
C GLY A 3 -8.00 -10.43 -0.84
N GLU A 4 -7.10 -11.20 -1.46
CA GLU A 4 -6.11 -12.01 -0.74
C GLU A 4 -4.93 -11.19 -0.19
N GLY A 5 -4.86 -9.90 -0.51
CA GLY A 5 -3.80 -9.00 -0.08
C GLY A 5 -2.54 -9.04 -0.94
N LEU A 6 -2.63 -9.49 -2.20
CA LEU A 6 -1.50 -9.45 -3.12
C LEU A 6 -1.50 -8.14 -3.91
N ALA A 7 -0.34 -7.51 -3.99
CA ALA A 7 -0.09 -6.39 -4.89
C ALA A 7 0.42 -6.92 -6.23
N TYR A 8 -0.14 -6.42 -7.34
CA TYR A 8 0.16 -6.87 -8.69
C TYR A 8 -0.22 -5.77 -9.70
N GLY A 9 0.32 -5.86 -10.92
CA GLY A 9 -0.02 -4.98 -12.03
C GLY A 9 -1.09 -5.60 -12.93
N ALA A 10 -2.05 -4.81 -13.39
CA ALA A 10 -3.14 -5.24 -14.26
C ALA A 10 -3.72 -4.08 -15.07
N HIS A 11 -4.64 -4.39 -15.99
CA HIS A 11 -5.51 -3.38 -16.58
C HIS A 11 -6.35 -2.70 -15.48
N PHE A 12 -6.62 -1.40 -15.67
CA PHE A 12 -7.29 -0.58 -14.67
C PHE A 12 -8.65 -1.16 -14.28
N SER A 13 -8.85 -1.32 -12.97
CA SER A 13 -10.06 -1.87 -12.36
C SER A 13 -10.21 -1.32 -10.94
N ASP A 14 -11.27 -1.72 -10.23
CA ASP A 14 -11.50 -1.32 -8.84
C ASP A 14 -10.38 -1.77 -7.89
N GLU A 15 -9.62 -2.80 -8.25
CA GLU A 15 -8.45 -3.22 -7.48
C GLU A 15 -7.24 -2.29 -7.66
N CYS A 16 -7.25 -1.42 -8.66
CA CYS A 16 -6.20 -0.43 -8.89
C CYS A 16 -6.40 0.85 -8.06
N LEU A 17 -7.58 1.03 -7.48
CA LEU A 17 -7.89 2.18 -6.64
C LEU A 17 -7.28 2.00 -5.24
N LEU A 18 -6.38 2.92 -4.88
CA LEU A 18 -5.75 2.99 -3.58
C LEU A 18 -6.18 4.26 -2.84
N LYS A 19 -6.54 4.11 -1.58
CA LYS A 19 -6.78 5.23 -0.67
C LYS A 19 -5.45 5.68 -0.07
N GLU A 20 -5.08 6.92 -0.38
CA GLU A 20 -3.95 7.62 0.22
C GLU A 20 -4.32 8.20 1.59
N ASN A 21 -3.47 8.04 2.60
CA ASN A 21 -3.61 8.73 3.89
C ASN A 21 -2.25 9.25 4.35
N LEU A 22 -2.21 10.50 4.83
CA LEU A 22 -1.05 11.06 5.51
C LEU A 22 -1.07 10.64 6.99
N GLU A 23 0.05 10.10 7.46
CA GLU A 23 0.24 9.65 8.83
C GLU A 23 0.89 10.72 9.70
N GLU A 24 0.79 10.55 11.02
CA GLU A 24 1.32 11.48 12.03
C GLU A 24 2.84 11.70 11.91
N ASN A 25 3.57 10.71 11.39
CA ASN A 25 5.02 10.80 11.15
C ASN A 25 5.36 11.43 9.79
N HIS A 26 4.38 12.05 9.11
CA HIS A 26 4.50 12.68 7.80
C HIS A 26 4.84 11.74 6.64
N TYR A 27 4.75 10.42 6.84
CA TYR A 27 4.74 9.45 5.75
C TYR A 27 3.32 9.19 5.26
N THR A 28 3.22 8.64 4.06
CA THR A 28 1.94 8.30 3.42
C THR A 28 1.74 6.79 3.44
N THR A 29 0.51 6.35 3.69
CA THR A 29 0.08 4.96 3.48
C THR A 29 -0.85 4.87 2.28
N TYR A 30 -0.77 3.74 1.56
CA TYR A 30 -1.71 3.38 0.50
C TYR A 30 -2.44 2.10 0.89
N SER A 31 -3.77 2.15 0.92
CA SER A 31 -4.62 1.00 1.25
C SER A 31 -5.58 0.69 0.11
N SER A 32 -6.00 -0.55 -0.06
CA SER A 32 -6.99 -0.89 -1.08
C SER A 32 -8.32 -0.20 -0.78
N LEU A 33 -8.89 0.46 -1.78
CA LEU A 33 -10.23 1.06 -1.65
C LEU A 33 -11.29 -0.04 -1.59
N SER A 34 -11.17 -1.07 -2.42
CA SER A 34 -12.11 -2.18 -2.55
C SER A 34 -11.99 -3.22 -1.42
N HIS A 35 -10.82 -3.31 -0.78
CA HIS A 35 -10.55 -4.23 0.32
C HIS A 35 -9.98 -3.49 1.54
N PRO A 36 -10.84 -2.85 2.36
CA PRO A 36 -10.40 -2.07 3.51
C PRO A 36 -9.54 -2.90 4.48
N GLY A 37 -8.50 -2.27 5.02
CA GLY A 37 -7.57 -2.91 5.95
C GLY A 37 -6.41 -3.65 5.29
N ILE A 38 -6.37 -3.72 3.96
CA ILE A 38 -5.21 -4.24 3.21
C ILE A 38 -4.34 -3.07 2.74
N TYR A 39 -3.04 -3.11 3.06
CA TYR A 39 -2.08 -2.05 2.75
C TYR A 39 -1.05 -2.46 1.69
N LEU A 40 -0.63 -1.52 0.84
CA LEU A 40 0.55 -1.70 0.01
C LEU A 40 1.78 -1.68 0.93
N ALA A 41 2.68 -2.65 0.76
CA ALA A 41 3.85 -2.76 1.61
C ALA A 41 5.04 -3.41 0.91
N LEU A 42 6.24 -2.95 1.29
CA LEU A 42 7.51 -3.50 0.83
C LEU A 42 8.34 -4.01 2.02
N SER A 43 9.05 -5.11 1.81
CA SER A 43 10.05 -5.59 2.76
C SER A 43 11.29 -4.69 2.75
N HIS A 44 12.16 -4.83 3.75
CA HIS A 44 13.46 -4.14 3.76
C HIS A 44 14.35 -4.48 2.55
N LYS A 45 14.06 -5.59 1.85
CA LYS A 45 14.76 -6.01 0.64
C LYS A 45 14.11 -5.49 -0.65
N GLY A 46 13.02 -4.71 -0.53
CA GLY A 46 12.26 -4.20 -1.68
C GLY A 46 11.25 -5.19 -2.27
N GLU A 47 10.95 -6.29 -1.57
CA GLU A 47 9.98 -7.30 -2.05
C GLU A 47 8.56 -6.93 -1.61
N LEU A 48 7.56 -7.21 -2.44
CA LEU A 48 6.15 -7.00 -2.07
C LEU A 48 5.77 -7.88 -0.87
N ARG A 49 5.14 -7.28 0.14
CA ARG A 49 4.54 -8.01 1.27
C ARG A 49 3.06 -8.25 1.03
N LYS A 50 2.52 -9.30 1.64
CA LYS A 50 1.08 -9.58 1.65
C LYS A 50 0.37 -8.52 2.50
N GLY A 51 -0.44 -7.69 1.88
CA GLY A 51 -1.02 -6.49 2.47
C GLY A 51 -1.99 -6.73 3.63
N ASN A 52 -2.54 -7.93 3.75
CA ASN A 52 -3.39 -8.34 4.89
C ASN A 52 -2.60 -8.85 6.10
N SER A 53 -1.27 -8.98 5.97
CA SER A 53 -0.36 -9.37 7.08
C SER A 53 0.35 -8.17 7.73
N VAL A 54 0.04 -6.96 7.26
CA VAL A 54 0.65 -5.71 7.70
C VAL A 54 -0.44 -4.74 8.15
N GLY A 55 -0.05 -3.77 8.97
CA GLY A 55 -0.96 -2.73 9.45
C GLY A 55 -0.41 -1.33 9.22
N ARG A 56 -1.30 -0.34 9.27
CA ARG A 56 -1.04 1.10 9.07
C ARG A 56 0.20 1.66 9.77
N HIS A 57 0.47 1.22 10.99
CA HIS A 57 1.57 1.75 11.81
C HIS A 57 2.91 1.06 11.54
N GLN A 58 2.95 0.03 10.69
CA GLN A 58 4.20 -0.65 10.35
C GLN A 58 4.95 0.16 9.28
N SER A 59 6.24 0.44 9.51
CA SER A 59 7.10 1.21 8.60
C SER A 59 7.15 0.65 7.17
N CYS A 60 6.95 -0.66 6.99
CA CYS A 60 6.88 -1.29 5.67
C CYS A 60 5.70 -0.82 4.79
N THR A 61 4.71 -0.13 5.38
CA THR A 61 3.56 0.46 4.69
C THR A 61 3.73 1.97 4.42
N HIS A 62 4.84 2.56 4.88
CA HIS A 62 5.07 4.00 4.84
C HIS A 62 5.89 4.37 3.60
N PHE A 63 5.35 5.28 2.82
CA PHE A 63 5.96 5.80 1.59
C PHE A 63 6.16 7.30 1.72
N LEU A 64 7.24 7.80 1.12
CA LEU A 64 7.47 9.23 0.99
C LEU A 64 7.35 9.60 -0.50
N PRO A 65 6.23 10.18 -0.93
CA PRO A 65 6.06 10.61 -2.31
C PRO A 65 7.12 11.64 -2.69
N ARG A 66 7.88 11.36 -3.75
CA ARG A 66 8.86 12.31 -4.29
C ARG A 66 8.40 12.78 -5.65
N ARG A 67 8.50 14.08 -5.90
CA ARG A 67 8.34 14.62 -7.26
C ARG A 67 9.47 14.06 -8.11
N THR A 68 9.15 13.56 -9.29
CA THR A 68 10.18 13.32 -10.30
C THR A 68 10.81 14.66 -10.68
N PRO A 69 12.14 14.72 -10.92
CA PRO A 69 12.80 15.91 -11.43
C PRO A 69 12.16 16.45 -12.72
#